data_AF-A0A135HX34-F1
#
_entry.id   AF-A0A135HX34-F1
#
_cell.length_a   1.000
_cell.length_b   1.000
_cell.length_c   1.000
_cell.angle_alpha   90.00
_cell.angle_beta   90.00
_cell.angle_gamma   90.00
#
_symmetry.space_group_name_H-M   'P 1'
#
loop_
_entity.id
_entity.type
_entity.pdbx_description
1 polymer ?
#
loop_
_entity_poly.entity_id
_entity_poly.type
_entity_poly.pdbx_seq_one_letter_code
_entity_poly.pdbx_strand_id
1 'polypeptide(L)'
;MPKPFEPLRERLLRAGVAPHHVRRYILELSQHFEDLRTDLEQEGYARPKAEAVALNRIGRIDDLAQAMIDQPRLRSWNVRAPWATLVLGSCLAFAAGIMAALMLLASFGPSVPSSWAPQVASGTAFFCNFLLPLLCGWTVAVVAIRQRMDSFWPVVALGVLALVSSAIQVGVTMSGGHGEIGVGAGASLDTVVLLARNLVLTLIPYLIWRKWTETARGIMWADSSSRGG
;
A
#
# COMPACT_ATOMS: atom_id res chain seq x y z
N MET A 1 -0.49 3.32 28.68
CA MET A 1 -0.24 2.02 28.03
C MET A 1 1.05 1.47 28.60
N PRO A 2 1.08 0.21 29.07
CA PRO A 2 2.30 -0.34 29.66
C PRO A 2 3.35 -0.40 28.55
N LYS A 3 4.53 0.16 28.82
CA LYS A 3 5.65 0.23 27.87
C LYS A 3 6.37 -1.10 27.52
N PRO A 4 6.22 -2.25 28.24
CA PRO A 4 7.12 -3.38 28.02
C PRO A 4 6.86 -4.14 26.72
N PHE A 5 5.67 -4.03 26.12
CA PHE A 5 5.31 -4.77 24.90
C PHE A 5 5.36 -3.94 23.60
N GLU A 6 5.85 -2.69 23.66
CA GLU A 6 6.04 -1.87 22.46
C GLU A 6 7.02 -2.48 21.45
N PRO A 7 8.16 -3.10 21.87
CA PRO A 7 9.05 -3.79 20.93
C PRO A 7 8.38 -4.98 20.24
N LEU A 8 7.51 -5.70 20.97
CA LEU A 8 6.73 -6.83 20.42
C LEU A 8 5.73 -6.34 19.37
N ARG A 9 5.02 -5.24 19.66
CA ARG A 9 4.09 -4.58 18.74
C ARG A 9 4.76 -4.28 17.40
N GLU A 10 5.91 -3.61 17.46
CA GLU A 10 6.61 -3.18 16.26
C GLU A 10 7.09 -4.39 15.43
N ARG A 11 7.58 -5.43 16.10
CA ARG A 11 8.02 -6.66 15.44
C ARG A 11 6.88 -7.41 14.75
N LEU A 12 5.73 -7.55 15.41
CA LEU A 12 4.54 -8.21 14.83
C LEU A 12 4.01 -7.44 13.61
N LEU A 13 3.98 -6.11 13.68
CA LEU A 13 3.57 -5.26 12.55
C LEU A 13 4.56 -5.39 11.37
N ARG A 14 5.87 -5.41 11.66
CA ARG A 14 6.91 -5.63 10.62
C ARG A 14 6.78 -7.01 9.97
N ALA A 15 6.32 -8.01 10.71
CA ALA A 15 6.09 -9.36 10.19
C ALA A 15 4.74 -9.55 9.46
N GLY A 16 3.95 -8.48 9.29
CA GLY A 16 2.72 -8.50 8.49
C GLY A 16 1.48 -9.02 9.22
N VAL A 17 1.52 -9.12 10.55
CA VAL A 17 0.35 -9.46 11.37
C VAL A 17 -0.64 -8.29 11.34
N ALA A 18 -1.94 -8.58 11.19
CA ALA A 18 -2.94 -7.53 11.03
C ALA A 18 -3.00 -6.60 12.28
N PRO A 19 -3.13 -5.26 12.11
CA PRO A 19 -3.09 -4.32 13.25
C PRO A 19 -4.12 -4.59 14.35
N HIS A 20 -5.30 -5.08 13.97
CA HIS A 20 -6.34 -5.46 14.92
C HIS A 20 -5.92 -6.68 15.77
N HIS A 21 -5.28 -7.70 15.16
CA HIS A 21 -4.77 -8.86 15.88
C HIS A 21 -3.63 -8.46 16.81
N VAL A 22 -2.72 -7.60 16.36
CA VAL A 22 -1.64 -7.07 17.20
C VAL A 22 -2.21 -6.32 18.40
N ARG A 23 -3.20 -5.44 18.20
CA ARG A 23 -3.83 -4.69 19.29
C ARG A 23 -4.54 -5.60 20.28
N ARG A 24 -5.31 -6.58 19.79
CA ARG A 24 -5.99 -7.57 20.64
C ARG A 24 -4.98 -8.39 21.44
N TYR A 25 -3.93 -8.88 20.79
CA TYR A 25 -2.91 -9.69 21.43
C TYR A 25 -2.14 -8.93 22.50
N ILE A 26 -1.71 -7.70 22.25
CA ILE A 26 -1.04 -6.87 23.27
C ILE A 26 -1.96 -6.59 24.46
N LEU A 27 -3.26 -6.41 24.21
CA LEU A 27 -4.23 -6.19 25.27
C LEU A 27 -4.39 -7.45 26.14
N GLU A 28 -4.55 -8.61 25.52
CA GLU A 28 -4.62 -9.91 26.22
C GLU A 28 -3.32 -10.18 27.01
N LEU A 29 -2.16 -9.88 26.43
CA LEU A 29 -0.85 -10.08 27.08
C LEU A 29 -0.62 -9.10 28.24
N SER A 30 -1.07 -7.85 28.08
CA SER A 30 -1.02 -6.84 29.15
C SER A 30 -1.95 -7.21 30.29
N GLN A 31 -3.13 -7.76 29.99
CA GLN A 31 -4.06 -8.22 31.00
C GLN A 31 -3.47 -9.41 31.78
N HIS A 32 -2.93 -10.40 31.08
CA HIS A 32 -2.28 -11.54 31.74
C HIS A 32 -1.07 -11.11 32.58
N PHE A 33 -0.31 -10.11 32.14
CA PHE A 33 0.78 -9.52 32.93
C PHE A 33 0.28 -8.89 34.22
N GLU A 34 -0.80 -8.12 34.16
CA GLU A 34 -1.38 -7.48 35.35
C GLU A 34 -1.97 -8.53 36.32
N ASP A 35 -2.57 -9.60 35.79
CA ASP A 35 -3.06 -10.72 36.60
C ASP A 35 -1.88 -11.39 37.33
N LEU A 36 -0.80 -11.74 36.61
CA LEU A 36 0.42 -12.31 37.21
C LEU A 36 1.08 -11.40 38.24
N ARG A 37 1.12 -10.09 37.97
CA ARG A 37 1.67 -9.10 38.92
C ARG A 37 0.84 -9.06 40.19
N THR A 38 -0.49 -9.07 40.07
CA THR A 38 -1.42 -9.03 41.20
C THR A 38 -1.29 -10.27 42.07
N ASP A 39 -1.19 -11.46 41.46
CA ASP A 39 -0.99 -12.72 42.17
C ASP A 39 0.34 -12.70 42.96
N LEU A 40 1.43 -12.23 42.34
CA LEU A 40 2.73 -12.12 42.99
C LEU A 40 2.74 -11.08 44.13
N GLU A 41 2.02 -9.97 43.98
CA GLU A 41 1.86 -8.99 45.06
C GLU A 41 1.08 -9.59 46.24
N GLN A 42 0.05 -10.41 45.97
CA GLN A 42 -0.69 -11.16 47.01
C GLN A 42 0.18 -12.23 47.69
N GLU A 43 1.12 -12.84 46.98
CA GLU A 43 2.15 -13.73 47.52
C GLU A 43 3.22 -12.99 48.35
N GLY A 44 3.14 -11.66 48.47
CA GLY A 44 4.01 -10.84 49.31
C GLY A 44 5.26 -10.31 48.61
N TYR A 45 5.36 -10.42 47.28
CA TYR A 45 6.45 -9.79 46.55
C TYR A 45 6.26 -8.28 46.49
N ALA A 46 7.35 -7.52 46.70
CA ALA A 46 7.37 -6.10 46.44
C ALA A 46 7.13 -5.84 44.94
N ARG A 47 6.30 -4.83 44.62
CA ARG A 47 5.87 -4.48 43.25
C ARG A 47 6.96 -4.51 42.17
N PRO A 48 8.17 -3.92 42.36
CA PRO A 48 9.23 -3.97 41.33
C PRO A 48 9.74 -5.39 41.07
N LYS A 49 9.75 -6.24 42.10
CA LYS A 49 10.17 -7.64 42.01
C LYS A 49 9.06 -8.50 41.39
N ALA A 50 7.80 -8.23 41.74
CA ALA A 50 6.63 -8.86 41.13
C ALA A 50 6.58 -8.60 39.62
N GLU A 51 6.83 -7.37 39.18
CA GLU A 51 6.90 -7.00 37.76
C GLU A 51 8.01 -7.75 37.00
N ALA A 52 9.23 -7.80 37.56
CA ALA A 52 10.34 -8.51 36.94
C ALA A 52 10.07 -10.03 36.83
N VAL A 53 9.47 -10.63 37.86
CA VAL A 53 9.12 -12.06 37.86
C VAL A 53 7.96 -12.34 36.90
N ALA A 54 6.95 -11.48 36.85
CA ALA A 54 5.83 -11.60 35.90
C ALA A 54 6.30 -11.51 34.45
N LEU A 55 7.21 -10.57 34.12
CA LEU A 55 7.80 -10.49 32.78
C LEU A 55 8.58 -11.76 32.42
N ASN A 56 9.31 -12.33 33.37
CA ASN A 56 10.07 -13.56 33.14
C ASN A 56 9.15 -14.78 32.93
N ARG A 57 8.00 -14.84 33.64
CA ARG A 57 6.97 -15.88 33.45
C ARG A 57 6.26 -15.81 32.09
N ILE A 58 6.04 -14.61 31.56
CA ILE A 58 5.43 -14.39 30.24
C ILE A 58 6.30 -14.93 29.10
N GLY A 59 7.61 -15.02 29.31
CA GLY A 59 8.56 -15.52 28.33
C GLY A 59 9.16 -14.43 27.46
N ARG A 60 10.07 -14.84 26.57
CA ARG A 60 10.83 -13.89 25.75
C ARG A 60 9.94 -13.30 24.66
N ILE A 61 10.13 -12.00 24.40
CA ILE A 61 9.48 -11.28 23.30
C ILE A 61 9.70 -12.00 21.95
N ASP A 62 10.86 -12.62 21.76
CA ASP A 62 11.19 -13.39 20.55
C ASP A 62 10.24 -14.56 20.32
N ASP A 63 9.99 -15.35 21.37
CA ASP A 63 9.18 -16.57 21.30
C ASP A 63 7.70 -16.22 21.08
N LEU A 64 7.23 -15.18 21.76
CA LEU A 64 5.87 -14.64 21.61
C LEU A 64 5.64 -14.10 20.19
N ALA A 65 6.63 -13.40 19.63
CA ALA A 65 6.57 -12.90 18.26
C ALA A 65 6.51 -14.07 17.27
N GLN A 66 7.40 -15.05 17.41
CA GLN A 66 7.49 -16.19 16.51
C GLN A 66 6.20 -17.01 16.48
N ALA A 67 5.62 -17.29 17.66
CA ALA A 67 4.36 -18.04 17.78
C ALA A 67 3.17 -17.38 17.06
N MET A 68 3.15 -16.04 16.96
CA MET A 68 2.15 -15.32 16.16
C MET A 68 2.49 -15.28 14.66
N ILE A 69 3.77 -15.12 14.30
CA ILE A 69 4.22 -15.03 12.91
C ILE A 69 3.99 -16.35 12.16
N ASP A 70 4.13 -17.47 12.86
CA ASP A 70 3.96 -18.83 12.33
C ASP A 70 2.49 -19.18 12.07
N GLN A 71 1.53 -18.36 12.53
CA GLN A 71 0.11 -18.59 12.29
C GLN A 71 -0.37 -17.88 11.01
N PRO A 72 -0.59 -18.61 9.89
CA PRO A 72 -0.91 -17.99 8.59
C PRO A 72 -2.27 -17.29 8.59
N ARG A 73 -3.18 -17.70 9.48
CA ARG A 73 -4.51 -17.13 9.68
C ARG A 73 -4.51 -15.72 10.27
N LEU A 74 -3.42 -15.31 10.93
CA LEU A 74 -3.28 -13.99 11.57
C LEU A 74 -2.66 -12.95 10.64
N ARG A 75 -2.21 -13.37 9.45
CA ARG A 75 -1.71 -12.47 8.40
C ARG A 75 -2.88 -11.81 7.71
N SER A 76 -2.79 -10.49 7.54
CA SER A 76 -3.82 -9.73 6.81
C SER A 76 -3.92 -10.20 5.36
N TRP A 77 -5.11 -10.13 4.75
CA TRP A 77 -5.33 -10.51 3.34
C TRP A 77 -4.37 -9.80 2.36
N ASN A 78 -3.97 -8.56 2.68
CA ASN A 78 -2.96 -7.81 1.93
C ASN A 78 -1.57 -8.48 1.90
N VAL A 79 -1.22 -9.25 2.93
CA VAL A 79 0.01 -10.06 2.98
C VAL A 79 -0.20 -11.43 2.34
N ARG A 80 -1.44 -11.94 2.32
CA ARG A 80 -1.76 -13.29 1.80
C ARG A 80 -1.86 -13.33 0.27
N ALA A 81 -2.31 -12.26 -0.36
CA ALA A 81 -2.36 -12.14 -1.82
C ALA A 81 -2.00 -10.72 -2.30
N PRO A 82 -0.71 -10.32 -2.19
CA PRO A 82 -0.17 -9.07 -2.75
C PRO A 82 -0.64 -8.79 -4.18
N TRP A 83 -0.69 -9.84 -4.99
CA TRP A 83 -1.06 -9.79 -6.39
C TRP A 83 -2.52 -9.37 -6.60
N ALA A 84 -3.43 -9.82 -5.74
CA ALA A 84 -4.85 -9.52 -5.89
C ALA A 84 -5.15 -8.05 -5.56
N THR A 85 -4.44 -7.46 -4.60
CA THR A 85 -4.70 -6.07 -4.22
C THR A 85 -3.90 -5.10 -5.08
N LEU A 86 -2.63 -5.38 -5.37
CA LEU A 86 -1.79 -4.49 -6.15
C LEU A 86 -2.01 -4.62 -7.66
N VAL A 87 -2.12 -5.83 -8.19
CA VAL A 87 -2.29 -6.02 -9.64
C VAL A 87 -3.77 -5.87 -10.00
N LEU A 88 -4.61 -6.75 -9.46
CA LEU A 88 -6.02 -6.80 -9.81
C LEU A 88 -6.76 -5.54 -9.33
N GLY A 89 -6.50 -5.06 -8.11
CA GLY A 89 -7.09 -3.83 -7.58
C GLY A 89 -6.76 -2.59 -8.43
N SER A 90 -5.53 -2.46 -8.91
CA SER A 90 -5.12 -1.30 -9.71
C SER A 90 -5.65 -1.36 -11.14
N CYS A 91 -5.70 -2.55 -11.74
CA CYS A 91 -6.34 -2.76 -13.04
C CYS A 91 -7.85 -2.48 -12.98
N LEU A 92 -8.54 -2.93 -11.93
CA LEU A 92 -9.96 -2.63 -11.70
C LEU A 92 -10.20 -1.13 -11.50
N ALA A 93 -9.37 -0.46 -10.69
CA ALA A 93 -9.47 0.98 -10.48
C ALA A 93 -9.26 1.76 -11.78
N PHE A 94 -8.29 1.34 -12.60
CA PHE A 94 -8.05 1.91 -13.92
C PHE A 94 -9.26 1.73 -14.86
N ALA A 95 -9.78 0.51 -14.99
CA ALA A 95 -10.96 0.23 -15.80
C ALA A 95 -12.19 1.02 -15.33
N ALA A 96 -12.43 1.07 -14.02
CA ALA A 96 -13.52 1.82 -13.42
C ALA A 96 -13.38 3.34 -13.69
N GLY A 97 -12.16 3.88 -13.64
CA GLY A 97 -11.91 5.29 -13.94
C GLY A 97 -12.17 5.65 -15.40
N ILE A 98 -11.79 4.78 -16.35
CA ILE A 98 -12.15 4.95 -17.76
C ILE A 98 -13.68 4.93 -17.92
N MET A 99 -14.34 3.92 -17.34
CA MET A 99 -15.80 3.79 -17.41
C MET A 99 -16.52 5.02 -16.83
N ALA A 100 -16.05 5.53 -15.68
CA ALA A 100 -16.61 6.73 -15.06
C ALA A 100 -16.43 7.97 -15.95
N ALA A 101 -15.26 8.15 -16.56
CA ALA A 101 -15.01 9.26 -17.49
C ALA A 101 -15.92 9.18 -18.73
N LEU A 102 -16.10 7.99 -19.30
CA LEU A 102 -17.00 7.78 -20.44
C LEU A 102 -18.47 7.96 -20.07
N MET A 103 -18.90 7.49 -18.89
CA MET A 103 -20.28 7.70 -18.41
C MET A 103 -20.57 9.18 -18.14
N LEU A 104 -19.62 9.92 -17.55
CA LEU A 104 -19.74 11.37 -17.39
C LEU A 104 -19.86 12.06 -18.75
N LEU A 105 -19.02 11.67 -19.71
CA LEU A 105 -19.07 12.22 -21.06
C LEU A 105 -20.39 11.89 -21.78
N ALA A 106 -20.92 10.68 -21.62
CA ALA A 106 -22.21 10.30 -22.18
C ALA A 106 -23.38 11.06 -21.52
N SER A 107 -23.28 11.35 -20.21
CA SER A 107 -24.33 12.03 -19.46
C SER A 107 -24.35 13.54 -19.68
N PHE A 108 -23.19 14.17 -19.76
CA PHE A 108 -23.05 15.63 -19.85
C PHE A 108 -22.60 16.13 -21.21
N GLY A 109 -22.10 15.25 -22.09
CA GLY A 109 -21.62 15.58 -23.43
C GLY A 109 -22.65 16.34 -24.28
N PRO A 110 -23.95 15.98 -24.30
CA PRO A 110 -24.96 16.73 -25.04
C PRO A 110 -25.15 18.17 -24.54
N SER A 111 -24.79 18.46 -23.29
CA SER A 111 -24.88 19.79 -22.68
C SER A 111 -23.62 20.64 -22.92
N VAL A 112 -22.57 20.08 -23.53
CA VAL A 112 -21.33 20.80 -23.81
C VAL A 112 -21.52 21.67 -25.07
N PRO A 113 -21.20 22.97 -25.02
CA PRO A 113 -21.21 23.82 -26.22
C PRO A 113 -20.32 23.26 -27.33
N SER A 114 -20.76 23.36 -28.58
CA SER A 114 -19.99 22.86 -29.74
C SER A 114 -18.60 23.47 -29.87
N SER A 115 -18.42 24.72 -29.41
CA SER A 115 -17.12 25.40 -29.35
C SER A 115 -16.15 24.78 -28.35
N TRP A 116 -16.64 24.05 -27.35
CA TRP A 116 -15.86 23.43 -26.28
C TRP A 116 -15.70 21.91 -26.46
N ALA A 117 -16.47 21.32 -27.37
CA ALA A 117 -16.47 19.88 -27.62
C ALA A 117 -15.06 19.31 -27.95
N PRO A 118 -14.20 19.96 -28.75
CA PRO A 118 -12.83 19.49 -28.99
C PRO A 118 -11.94 19.55 -27.74
N GLN A 119 -12.07 20.57 -26.89
CA GLN A 119 -11.31 20.66 -25.64
C GLN A 119 -11.77 19.59 -24.63
N VAL A 120 -13.07 19.33 -24.54
CA VAL A 120 -13.60 18.29 -23.64
C VAL A 120 -13.19 16.89 -24.12
N ALA A 121 -13.25 16.63 -25.43
CA ALA A 121 -12.83 15.36 -26.02
C ALA A 121 -11.31 15.13 -25.81
N SER A 122 -10.47 16.12 -26.13
CA SER A 122 -9.03 16.01 -25.93
C SER A 122 -8.63 15.94 -24.45
N GLY A 123 -9.31 16.68 -23.57
CA GLY A 123 -9.12 16.62 -22.12
C GLY A 123 -9.51 15.26 -21.53
N THR A 124 -10.61 14.67 -22.00
CA THR A 124 -11.04 13.32 -21.57
C THR A 124 -10.05 12.25 -22.03
N ALA A 125 -9.60 12.32 -23.29
CA ALA A 125 -8.56 11.43 -23.80
C ALA A 125 -7.24 11.60 -23.02
N PHE A 126 -6.82 12.84 -22.73
CA PHE A 126 -5.63 13.10 -21.90
C PHE A 126 -5.78 12.52 -20.49
N PHE A 127 -6.93 12.70 -19.85
CA PHE A 127 -7.22 12.16 -18.53
C PHE A 127 -7.13 10.62 -18.52
N CYS A 128 -7.81 9.95 -19.46
CA CYS A 128 -7.86 8.49 -19.53
C CYS A 128 -6.50 7.87 -19.88
N ASN A 129 -5.77 8.46 -20.83
CA ASN A 129 -4.53 7.88 -21.35
C ASN A 129 -3.28 8.28 -20.55
N PHE A 130 -3.32 9.39 -19.80
CA PHE A 130 -2.14 9.91 -19.09
C PHE A 130 -2.34 10.05 -17.58
N LEU A 131 -3.39 10.76 -17.15
CA LEU A 131 -3.56 11.09 -15.74
C LEU A 131 -4.00 9.87 -14.92
N LEU A 132 -4.93 9.08 -15.46
CA LEU A 132 -5.51 7.92 -14.77
C LEU A 132 -4.48 6.80 -14.50
N PRO A 133 -3.65 6.36 -15.47
CA PRO A 133 -2.59 5.39 -15.21
C PRO A 133 -1.57 5.88 -14.19
N LEU A 134 -1.22 7.17 -14.24
CA LEU A 134 -0.26 7.79 -13.33
C LEU A 134 -0.78 7.76 -11.88
N LEU A 135 -2.04 8.17 -11.68
CA LEU A 135 -2.69 8.16 -10.37
C LEU A 135 -2.80 6.73 -9.82
N CYS A 136 -3.18 5.76 -10.66
CA CYS A 136 -3.23 4.35 -10.26
C CYS A 136 -1.83 3.80 -9.92
N GLY A 137 -0.79 4.17 -10.66
CA GLY A 137 0.58 3.78 -10.33
C GLY A 137 1.06 4.38 -9.01
N TRP A 138 0.66 5.62 -8.72
CA TRP A 138 0.96 6.26 -7.44
C TRP A 138 0.25 5.61 -6.26
N THR A 139 -1.02 5.20 -6.41
CA THR A 139 -1.72 4.47 -5.33
C THR A 139 -1.04 3.13 -5.05
N VAL A 140 -0.59 2.39 -6.08
CA VAL A 140 0.24 1.18 -5.92
C VAL A 140 1.50 1.48 -5.12
N ALA A 141 2.25 2.53 -5.48
CA ALA A 141 3.47 2.91 -4.80
C ALA A 141 3.24 3.26 -3.32
N VAL A 142 2.22 4.08 -3.04
CA VAL A 142 1.85 4.46 -1.66
C VAL A 142 1.43 3.25 -0.85
N VAL A 143 0.59 2.37 -1.41
CA VAL A 143 0.15 1.14 -0.72
C VAL A 143 1.34 0.23 -0.46
N ALA A 144 2.22 0.01 -1.44
CA ALA A 144 3.43 -0.80 -1.28
C ALA A 144 4.35 -0.27 -0.17
N ILE A 145 4.54 1.05 -0.09
CA ILE A 145 5.34 1.70 0.95
C ILE A 145 4.68 1.51 2.32
N ARG A 146 3.37 1.74 2.43
CA ARG A 146 2.63 1.59 3.71
C ARG A 146 2.60 0.14 4.19
N GLN A 147 2.56 -0.82 3.27
CA GLN A 147 2.53 -2.24 3.58
C GLN A 147 3.93 -2.87 3.71
N ARG A 148 5.01 -2.09 3.54
CA ARG A 148 6.42 -2.55 3.63
C ARG A 148 6.68 -3.84 2.84
N MET A 149 6.08 -3.95 1.66
CA MET A 149 6.13 -5.17 0.86
C MET A 149 7.46 -5.34 0.15
N ASP A 150 7.82 -6.59 -0.13
CA ASP A 150 8.98 -6.91 -0.97
C ASP A 150 8.82 -6.26 -2.35
N SER A 151 9.89 -5.61 -2.80
CA SER A 151 9.89 -4.78 -4.02
C SER A 151 9.56 -5.53 -5.31
N PHE A 152 9.51 -6.85 -5.29
CA PHE A 152 9.11 -7.65 -6.43
C PHE A 152 7.66 -7.37 -6.85
N TRP A 153 6.71 -7.41 -5.91
CA TRP A 153 5.27 -7.27 -6.24
C TRP A 153 4.87 -5.88 -6.74
N PRO A 154 5.33 -4.76 -6.14
CA PRO A 154 5.06 -3.44 -6.66
C PRO A 154 5.60 -3.24 -8.08
N VAL A 155 6.80 -3.76 -8.38
CA VAL A 155 7.39 -3.65 -9.72
C VAL A 155 6.57 -4.45 -10.73
N VAL A 156 6.14 -5.67 -10.39
CA VAL A 156 5.24 -6.46 -11.23
C VAL A 156 3.90 -5.74 -11.46
N ALA A 157 3.29 -5.18 -10.41
CA ALA A 157 2.03 -4.45 -10.51
C ALA A 157 2.15 -3.21 -11.40
N LEU A 158 3.21 -2.41 -11.24
CA LEU A 158 3.49 -1.26 -12.10
C LEU A 158 3.75 -1.67 -13.54
N GLY A 159 4.48 -2.78 -13.76
CA GLY A 159 4.73 -3.32 -15.10
C GLY A 159 3.45 -3.76 -15.80
N VAL A 160 2.58 -4.52 -15.11
CA VAL A 160 1.28 -4.94 -15.65
C VAL A 160 0.38 -3.73 -15.90
N LEU A 161 0.32 -2.77 -14.97
CA LEU A 161 -0.47 -1.56 -15.15
C LEU A 161 0.02 -0.71 -16.32
N ALA A 162 1.34 -0.56 -16.50
CA ALA A 162 1.92 0.13 -17.64
C ALA A 162 1.60 -0.59 -18.95
N LEU A 163 1.62 -1.92 -18.98
CA LEU A 163 1.28 -2.72 -20.14
C LEU A 163 -0.20 -2.58 -20.51
N VAL A 164 -1.10 -2.73 -19.53
CA VAL A 164 -2.55 -2.61 -19.72
C VAL A 164 -2.93 -1.19 -20.15
N SER A 165 -2.39 -0.17 -19.48
CA SER A 165 -2.67 1.24 -19.81
C SER A 165 -2.11 1.65 -21.16
N SER A 166 -1.01 1.04 -21.61
CA SER A 166 -0.46 1.32 -22.94
C SER A 166 -1.25 0.62 -24.05
N ALA A 167 -1.75 -0.59 -23.77
CA ALA A 167 -2.55 -1.36 -24.72
C ALA A 167 -3.93 -0.74 -24.99
N ILE A 168 -4.48 0.01 -24.04
CA ILE A 168 -5.81 0.65 -24.14
C ILE A 168 -5.61 2.12 -24.50
N GLN A 169 -6.08 2.53 -25.68
CA GLN A 169 -6.10 3.93 -26.12
C GLN A 169 -7.55 4.39 -26.26
N VAL A 170 -7.90 5.44 -25.51
CA VAL A 170 -9.23 6.05 -25.60
C VAL A 170 -9.15 7.27 -26.51
N GLY A 171 -9.80 7.19 -27.67
CA GLY A 171 -10.03 8.29 -28.59
C GLY A 171 -11.46 8.80 -28.47
N VAL A 172 -11.63 10.11 -28.28
CA VAL A 172 -12.94 10.75 -28.26
C VAL A 172 -12.97 11.78 -29.37
N THR A 173 -13.96 11.69 -30.25
CA THR A 173 -14.19 12.66 -31.31
C THR A 173 -15.62 13.16 -31.23
N MET A 174 -15.79 14.47 -31.03
CA MET A 174 -17.12 15.10 -30.97
C MET A 174 -17.27 16.06 -32.15
N SER A 175 -18.28 15.85 -33.01
CA SER A 175 -18.58 16.76 -34.12
C SER A 175 -20.07 17.11 -34.11
N GLY A 176 -20.38 18.41 -34.07
CA GLY A 176 -21.73 18.91 -34.39
C GLY A 176 -22.91 18.34 -33.59
N GLY A 177 -22.68 17.87 -32.35
CA GLY A 177 -23.73 17.28 -31.50
C GLY A 177 -23.86 15.76 -31.58
N HIS A 178 -23.03 15.08 -32.38
CA HIS A 178 -22.88 13.62 -32.34
C HIS A 178 -21.42 13.29 -31.99
N GLY A 179 -21.24 12.50 -30.92
CA GLY A 179 -19.93 12.09 -30.43
C GLY A 179 -19.67 10.63 -30.77
N GLU A 180 -18.55 10.37 -31.45
CA GLU A 180 -18.03 9.02 -31.62
C GLU A 180 -16.97 8.77 -30.54
N ILE A 181 -17.16 7.68 -29.79
CA ILE A 181 -16.20 7.20 -28.80
C ILE A 181 -15.48 6.01 -29.42
N GLY A 182 -14.22 6.19 -29.76
CA GLY A 182 -13.35 5.13 -30.25
C GLY A 182 -12.51 4.58 -29.11
N VAL A 183 -12.74 3.33 -28.71
CA VAL A 183 -11.80 2.61 -27.84
C VAL A 183 -10.92 1.74 -28.74
N GLY A 184 -9.66 2.13 -28.89
CA GLY A 184 -8.67 1.41 -29.67
C GLY A 184 -7.80 0.54 -28.77
N ALA A 185 -7.51 -0.67 -29.22
CA ALA A 185 -6.41 -1.47 -28.70
C ALA A 185 -5.35 -1.59 -29.79
N GLY A 186 -4.14 -1.10 -29.54
CA GLY A 186 -3.11 -0.97 -30.58
C GLY A 186 -1.70 -1.14 -30.03
N ALA A 187 -0.88 -1.87 -30.79
CA ALA A 187 0.56 -2.00 -30.58
C ALA A 187 1.28 -1.15 -31.64
N SER A 188 1.40 0.15 -31.38
CA SER A 188 2.20 1.07 -32.20
C SER A 188 3.54 1.39 -31.52
N LEU A 189 4.45 2.05 -32.23
CA LEU A 189 5.68 2.58 -31.61
C LEU A 189 5.35 3.55 -30.46
N ASP A 190 4.22 4.26 -30.54
CA ASP A 190 3.72 5.12 -29.45
C ASP A 190 3.39 4.31 -28.20
N THR A 191 2.89 3.07 -28.34
CA THR A 191 2.63 2.13 -27.23
C THR A 191 3.92 1.81 -26.46
N VAL A 192 5.06 1.68 -27.15
CA VAL A 192 6.35 1.42 -26.48
C VAL A 192 6.84 2.66 -25.72
N VAL A 193 6.69 3.85 -26.31
CA VAL A 193 7.06 5.11 -25.66
C VAL A 193 6.16 5.39 -24.45
N LEU A 194 4.86 5.14 -24.57
CA LEU A 194 3.87 5.23 -23.49
C LEU A 194 4.20 4.28 -22.33
N LEU A 195 4.53 3.03 -22.65
CA LEU A 195 4.96 2.02 -21.68
C LEU A 195 6.21 2.49 -20.93
N ALA A 196 7.27 2.86 -21.66
CA ALA A 196 8.52 3.32 -21.07
C ALA A 196 8.30 4.55 -20.19
N ARG A 197 7.51 5.52 -20.65
CA ARG A 197 7.18 6.74 -19.90
C ARG A 197 6.41 6.43 -18.62
N ASN A 198 5.34 5.64 -18.67
CA ASN A 198 4.54 5.30 -17.51
C ASN A 198 5.36 4.50 -16.49
N LEU A 199 6.20 3.59 -16.98
CA LEU A 199 7.07 2.78 -16.14
C LEU A 199 8.14 3.66 -15.45
N VAL A 200 8.78 4.58 -16.17
CA VAL A 200 9.76 5.52 -15.60
C VAL A 200 9.11 6.47 -14.59
N LEU A 201 7.97 7.08 -14.93
CA LEU A 201 7.28 8.04 -14.05
C LEU A 201 6.74 7.40 -12.76
N THR A 202 6.45 6.10 -12.79
CA THR A 202 5.96 5.38 -11.59
C THR A 202 7.09 4.70 -10.81
N LEU A 203 8.16 4.22 -11.46
CA LEU A 203 9.31 3.65 -10.77
C LEU A 203 10.20 4.70 -10.11
N ILE A 204 10.44 5.86 -10.73
CA ILE A 204 11.37 6.87 -10.17
C ILE A 204 10.97 7.31 -8.75
N PRO A 205 9.71 7.72 -8.49
CA PRO A 205 9.30 8.11 -7.14
C PRO A 205 9.45 6.96 -6.15
N TYR A 206 9.12 5.73 -6.56
CA TYR A 206 9.24 4.55 -5.73
C TYR A 206 10.69 4.24 -5.35
N LEU A 207 11.62 4.29 -6.31
CA LEU A 207 13.05 4.03 -6.08
C LEU A 207 13.70 5.12 -5.23
N ILE A 208 13.40 6.40 -5.49
CA ILE A 208 13.91 7.53 -4.69
C ILE A 208 13.44 7.37 -3.24
N TRP A 209 12.15 7.11 -3.05
CA TRP A 209 11.58 6.96 -1.72
C TRP A 209 12.18 5.76 -0.97
N ARG A 210 12.32 4.62 -1.65
CA ARG A 210 12.94 3.41 -1.07
C ARG A 210 14.37 3.71 -0.61
N LYS A 211 15.20 4.29 -1.48
CA LYS A 211 16.58 4.64 -1.16
C LYS A 211 16.66 5.58 0.03
N TRP A 212 15.78 6.59 0.09
CA TRP A 212 15.72 7.51 1.22
C TRP A 212 15.37 6.81 2.54
N THR A 213 14.43 5.86 2.54
CA THR A 213 14.09 5.09 3.75
C THR A 213 15.18 4.12 4.20
N GLU A 214 16.03 3.64 3.29
CA GLU A 214 17.21 2.83 3.62
C GLU A 214 18.30 3.70 4.23
N THR A 215 18.57 4.88 3.65
CA THR A 215 19.55 5.85 4.18
C THR A 215 19.15 6.41 5.54
N ALA A 216 17.88 6.80 5.73
CA ALA A 216 17.38 7.29 7.01
C ALA A 216 17.49 6.25 8.14
N ARG A 217 17.38 4.95 7.80
CA ARG A 217 17.60 3.86 8.75
C ARG A 217 19.08 3.70 9.09
N GLY A 218 19.97 3.74 8.11
CA GLY A 218 21.42 3.64 8.34
C GLY A 218 21.96 4.72 9.29
N ILE A 219 21.46 5.95 9.16
CA ILE A 219 21.87 7.07 10.02
C ILE A 219 21.41 6.87 11.48
N MET A 220 20.20 6.34 11.69
CA MET A 220 19.66 6.09 13.05
C MET A 220 20.42 4.98 13.79
N TRP A 221 20.89 3.94 13.10
CA TRP A 221 21.69 2.88 13.72
C TRP A 221 23.09 3.37 14.11
N ALA A 222 23.71 4.20 13.28
CA ALA A 222 25.03 4.79 13.57
C ALA A 222 25.03 5.70 14.81
N ASP A 223 23.95 6.45 15.04
CA ASP A 223 23.80 7.31 16.23
C ASP A 223 23.47 6.50 17.51
N SER A 224 22.84 5.33 17.37
CA SER A 224 22.60 4.43 18.51
C SER A 224 23.87 3.71 19.00
N SER A 225 24.81 3.42 18.09
CA SER A 225 26.09 2.77 18.42
C SER A 225 27.13 3.73 19.03
N SER A 226 27.03 5.04 18.79
CA SER A 226 27.98 6.04 19.31
C SER A 226 27.65 6.52 20.72
N ARG A 227 26.43 6.30 21.21
CA ARG A 227 25.99 6.69 22.57
C ARG A 227 26.10 5.57 23.62
N GLY A 228 26.56 4.38 23.21
CA GLY A 228 26.67 3.19 24.07
C GLY A 228 28.10 2.80 24.44
N GLY A 229 29.10 3.66 24.17
CA GLY A 229 30.51 3.46 24.52
C GLY A 229 30.95 4.35 25.66
#